data_AF-A0A8T0Y3K2-F1
#
_entry.id   AF-A0A8T0Y3K2-F1
#
_cell.length_a   1.000
_cell.length_b   1.000
_cell.length_c   1.000
_cell.angle_alpha   90.00
_cell.angle_beta   90.00
_cell.angle_gamma   90.00
#
_symmetry.space_group_name_H-M   'P 1'
#
loop_
_entity.id
_entity.type
_entity.pdbx_description
1 polymer ?
#
loop_
_entity_poly.entity_id
_entity_poly.type
_entity_poly.pdbx_seq_one_letter_code
_entity_poly.pdbx_strand_id
1 'polypeptide(L)'
;MKSIKDLLISYNNLDVVPFIKAIKAQRELFKRFDLDMFTDGVSPPGLSEEVMYQTCFYNLQYPSKKPAKAFSFPAKRMSGYKAQDAEAKREFNMTIKHLNDLAKKQKYLCGLYILPADC
;
A
#
# COMPACT_ATOMS: atom_id res chain seq x y z
N MET A 1 43.79 -4.76 -1.41
CA MET A 1 42.87 -4.49 -2.52
C MET A 1 43.68 -3.82 -3.62
N LYS A 2 43.93 -4.51 -4.75
CA LYS A 2 44.81 -4.04 -5.82
C LYS A 2 44.06 -3.74 -7.12
N SER A 3 42.86 -4.28 -7.28
CA SER A 3 41.99 -4.07 -8.44
C SER A 3 40.52 -3.92 -8.05
N ILE A 4 39.69 -3.41 -8.98
CA ILE A 4 38.22 -3.37 -8.82
C ILE A 4 37.64 -4.77 -8.58
N LYS A 5 38.23 -5.80 -9.17
CA LYS A 5 37.82 -7.19 -8.93
C LYS A 5 37.98 -7.58 -7.46
N ASP A 6 39.07 -7.19 -6.81
CA ASP A 6 39.29 -7.48 -5.39
C ASP A 6 38.26 -6.77 -4.51
N LEU A 7 37.89 -5.53 -4.88
CA LEU A 7 36.83 -4.79 -4.20
C LEU A 7 35.49 -5.51 -4.30
N LEU A 8 35.11 -5.95 -5.51
CA LEU A 8 33.84 -6.67 -5.72
C LEU A 8 33.79 -8.00 -4.96
N ILE A 9 34.90 -8.74 -4.91
CA ILE A 9 35.01 -9.97 -4.10
C ILE A 9 34.83 -9.65 -2.62
N SER A 10 35.51 -8.61 -2.12
CA SER A 10 35.39 -8.17 -0.73
C SER A 10 33.96 -7.77 -0.38
N TYR A 11 33.31 -6.97 -1.23
CA TYR A 11 31.94 -6.51 -1.04
C TYR A 11 30.95 -7.68 -1.01
N ASN A 12 31.07 -8.62 -1.96
CA ASN A 12 30.19 -9.78 -1.99
C ASN A 12 30.33 -10.64 -0.72
N ASN A 13 31.55 -10.84 -0.24
CA ASN A 13 31.81 -11.65 0.94
C ASN A 13 31.37 -10.98 2.25
N LEU A 14 31.57 -9.66 2.36
CA LEU A 14 31.31 -8.91 3.59
C LEU A 14 29.87 -8.41 3.70
N ASP A 15 29.24 -8.01 2.59
CA ASP A 15 27.90 -7.42 2.61
C ASP A 15 26.85 -8.38 2.01
N VAL A 16 27.06 -8.86 0.78
CA VAL A 16 26.01 -9.60 0.05
C VAL A 16 25.74 -10.97 0.69
N VAL A 17 26.77 -11.73 1.07
CA VAL A 17 26.61 -13.05 1.69
C VAL A 17 25.88 -12.96 3.04
N PRO A 18 26.28 -12.08 3.99
CA PRO A 18 25.52 -11.88 5.21
C PRO A 18 24.11 -11.36 4.98
N PHE A 19 23.92 -10.46 4.01
CA PHE A 19 22.60 -9.93 3.66
C PHE A 19 21.63 -11.02 3.19
N ILE A 20 22.06 -11.90 2.28
CA ILE A 20 21.24 -13.04 1.83
C ILE A 20 20.94 -13.99 3.00
N LYS A 21 21.91 -14.21 3.89
CA LYS A 21 21.70 -15.05 5.08
C LYS A 21 20.63 -14.45 6.01
N ALA A 22 20.68 -13.14 6.24
CA ALA A 22 19.69 -12.42 7.03
C ALA A 22 18.29 -12.49 6.40
N ILE A 23 18.18 -12.24 5.08
CA ILE A 23 16.91 -12.34 4.34
C ILE A 23 16.31 -13.75 4.47
N LYS A 24 17.12 -14.80 4.31
CA LYS A 24 16.63 -16.18 4.45
C LYS A 24 16.12 -16.44 5.87
N ALA A 25 16.84 -15.99 6.89
CA ALA A 25 16.42 -16.16 8.28
C ALA A 25 15.11 -15.40 8.58
N GLN A 26 14.99 -14.16 8.10
CA GLN A 26 13.77 -13.34 8.25
C GLN A 26 12.58 -13.96 7.52
N ARG A 27 12.77 -14.41 6.28
CA ARG A 27 11.73 -15.11 5.51
C ARG A 27 11.22 -16.35 6.24
N GLU A 28 12.11 -17.17 6.78
CA GLU A 28 11.73 -18.38 7.52
C GLU A 28 11.07 -18.08 8.88
N LEU A 29 11.31 -16.90 9.46
CA LEU A 29 10.59 -16.44 10.64
C LEU A 29 9.13 -16.06 10.28
N PHE A 30 8.92 -15.20 9.29
CA PHE A 30 7.59 -14.67 8.95
C PHE A 30 6.68 -15.70 8.29
N LYS A 31 7.24 -16.67 7.54
CA LYS A 31 6.48 -17.81 7.02
C LYS A 31 5.72 -18.60 8.09
N ARG A 32 6.21 -18.61 9.34
CA ARG A 32 5.54 -19.31 10.46
C ARG A 32 4.19 -18.68 10.82
N PHE A 33 3.99 -17.43 10.42
CA PHE A 33 2.78 -16.65 10.60
C PHE A 33 1.98 -16.53 9.29
N ASP A 34 2.30 -17.36 8.28
CA ASP A 34 1.69 -17.32 6.94
C ASP A 34 1.85 -15.96 6.23
N LEU A 35 2.95 -15.25 6.51
CA LEU A 35 3.30 -13.97 5.89
C LEU A 35 4.46 -14.12 4.90
N ASP A 36 4.29 -13.53 3.72
CA ASP A 36 5.35 -13.32 2.74
C ASP A 36 5.99 -11.94 2.94
N MET A 37 7.30 -12.00 3.23
CA MET A 37 8.12 -10.85 3.57
C MET A 37 8.16 -9.76 2.49
N PHE A 38 7.92 -10.10 1.22
CA PHE A 38 8.02 -9.15 0.10
C PHE A 38 6.67 -8.62 -0.39
N THR A 39 5.56 -9.24 -0.02
CA THR A 39 4.22 -8.82 -0.45
C THR A 39 3.41 -8.19 0.67
N ASP A 40 3.53 -8.73 1.89
CA ASP A 40 2.57 -8.41 2.96
C ASP A 40 3.03 -7.20 3.79
N GLY A 41 4.32 -6.89 3.78
CA GLY A 41 4.86 -5.73 4.48
C GLY A 41 5.95 -5.02 3.69
N VAL A 42 6.01 -3.70 3.84
CA VAL A 42 7.06 -2.87 3.22
C VAL A 42 8.42 -3.08 3.91
N SER A 43 8.41 -3.50 5.18
CA SER A 43 9.62 -3.68 5.98
C SER A 43 9.40 -4.68 7.12
N PRO A 44 10.49 -5.22 7.74
CA PRO A 44 10.37 -6.14 8.87
C PRO A 44 9.55 -5.61 10.07
N PRO A 45 9.59 -4.31 10.43
CA PRO A 45 8.67 -3.75 11.42
C PRO A 45 7.20 -3.87 11.04
N GLY A 46 6.84 -3.63 9.78
CA GLY A 46 5.45 -3.75 9.32
C GLY A 46 4.93 -5.19 9.41
N LEU A 47 5.76 -6.17 9.04
CA LEU A 47 5.41 -7.58 9.22
C LEU A 47 5.30 -7.96 10.71
N SER A 48 6.15 -7.39 11.55
CA SER A 48 6.14 -7.64 13.00
C SER A 48 4.87 -7.07 13.66
N GLU A 49 4.38 -5.94 13.16
CA GLU A 49 3.10 -5.36 13.55
C GLU A 49 1.94 -6.31 13.16
N GLU A 50 1.96 -6.87 11.96
CA GLU A 50 0.94 -7.83 11.51
C GLU A 50 0.95 -9.11 12.36
N VAL A 51 2.12 -9.65 12.66
CA VAL A 51 2.29 -10.76 13.61
C VAL A 51 1.74 -10.40 14.99
N MET A 52 2.00 -9.18 15.48
CA MET A 52 1.47 -8.71 16.76
C MET A 52 -0.07 -8.69 16.74
N TYR A 53 -0.69 -8.20 15.67
CA TYR A 53 -2.15 -8.22 15.56
C TYR A 53 -2.71 -9.65 15.49
N GLN A 54 -2.09 -10.54 14.72
CA GLN A 54 -2.52 -11.94 14.64
C GLN A 54 -2.44 -12.66 16.00
N THR A 55 -1.38 -12.40 16.76
CA THR A 55 -1.10 -13.11 18.03
C THR A 55 -1.85 -12.52 19.23
N CYS A 56 -1.79 -11.19 19.40
CA CYS A 56 -2.38 -10.52 20.56
C CYS A 56 -3.89 -10.29 20.42
N PHE A 57 -4.41 -10.30 19.20
CA PHE A 57 -5.75 -9.81 18.91
C PHE A 57 -6.60 -10.76 18.07
N TYR A 58 -6.53 -12.07 18.37
CA TYR A 58 -7.29 -13.12 17.69
C TYR A 58 -8.82 -12.94 17.72
N ASN A 59 -9.34 -12.12 18.63
CA ASN A 59 -10.76 -11.79 18.77
C ASN A 59 -11.16 -10.44 18.15
N LEU A 60 -10.25 -9.76 17.44
CA LEU A 60 -10.63 -8.51 16.76
C LEU A 60 -11.67 -8.81 15.69
N GLN A 61 -12.79 -8.12 15.79
CA GLN A 61 -13.76 -8.10 14.71
C GLN A 61 -13.20 -7.23 13.59
N TYR A 62 -12.98 -7.83 12.43
CA TYR A 62 -12.74 -7.04 11.23
C TYR A 62 -13.87 -6.04 11.06
N PRO A 63 -13.55 -4.78 10.70
CA PRO A 63 -14.58 -3.81 10.39
C PRO A 63 -15.47 -4.40 9.29
N SER A 64 -16.77 -4.28 9.51
CA SER A 64 -17.77 -4.80 8.60
C SER A 64 -17.52 -4.26 7.19
N LYS A 65 -17.24 -5.16 6.23
CA LYS A 65 -17.10 -4.85 4.79
C LYS A 65 -18.43 -4.47 4.12
N LYS A 66 -19.41 -4.00 4.88
CA LYS A 66 -20.65 -3.45 4.35
C LYS A 66 -20.29 -2.27 3.44
N PRO A 67 -20.85 -2.20 2.23
CA PRO A 67 -20.64 -1.04 1.36
C PRO A 67 -20.99 0.23 2.13
N ALA A 68 -20.12 1.24 2.04
CA ALA A 68 -20.45 2.56 2.55
C ALA A 68 -21.65 3.14 1.77
N LYS A 69 -22.26 4.19 2.30
CA LYS A 69 -23.28 4.93 1.55
C LYS A 69 -22.67 5.38 0.22
N ALA A 70 -23.47 5.28 -0.85
CA ALA A 70 -23.03 5.67 -2.17
C ALA A 70 -22.61 7.14 -2.15
N PHE A 71 -21.32 7.39 -2.33
CA PHE A 71 -20.78 8.74 -2.46
C PHE A 71 -21.20 9.31 -3.81
N SER A 72 -21.79 10.51 -3.80
CA SER A 72 -22.02 11.29 -5.00
C SER A 72 -21.01 12.43 -5.06
N PHE A 73 -20.13 12.40 -6.06
CA PHE A 73 -19.10 13.43 -6.17
C PHE A 73 -19.71 14.83 -6.38
N PRO A 74 -19.40 15.85 -5.54
CA PRO A 74 -20.01 17.17 -5.66
C PRO A 74 -19.66 17.85 -6.99
N ALA A 75 -20.67 18.28 -7.75
CA ALA A 75 -20.47 18.95 -9.04
C ALA A 75 -19.59 20.21 -8.91
N LYS A 76 -19.72 20.95 -7.80
CA LYS A 76 -18.90 22.13 -7.49
C LYS A 76 -17.40 21.81 -7.37
N ARG A 77 -17.05 20.63 -6.85
CA ARG A 77 -15.65 20.19 -6.75
C ARG A 77 -15.10 19.82 -8.13
N MET A 78 -15.94 19.24 -8.98
CA MET A 78 -15.57 18.87 -10.36
C MET A 78 -15.29 20.11 -11.22
N SER A 79 -16.10 21.16 -11.09
CA SER A 79 -15.83 22.44 -11.76
C SER A 79 -14.52 23.07 -11.31
N GLY A 80 -14.14 22.91 -10.03
CA GLY A 80 -12.86 23.36 -9.51
C GLY A 80 -11.67 22.67 -10.21
N TYR A 81 -11.71 21.34 -10.36
CA TYR A 81 -10.66 20.61 -11.07
C TYR A 81 -10.55 21.03 -12.54
N LYS A 82 -11.68 21.22 -13.22
CA LYS A 82 -11.68 21.74 -14.60
C LYS A 82 -11.04 23.13 -14.72
N ALA A 83 -11.29 24.02 -13.75
CA ALA A 83 -10.68 25.34 -13.73
C ALA A 83 -9.16 25.26 -13.53
N GLN A 84 -8.69 24.41 -12.61
CA GLN A 84 -7.27 24.19 -12.35
C GLN A 84 -6.54 23.58 -13.55
N ASP A 85 -7.18 22.65 -14.26
CA ASP A 85 -6.60 22.07 -15.47
C ASP A 85 -6.56 23.09 -16.61
N ALA A 86 -7.59 23.94 -16.75
CA ALA A 86 -7.59 25.03 -17.72
C ALA A 86 -6.46 26.04 -17.44
N GLU A 87 -6.26 26.44 -16.18
CA GLU A 87 -5.17 27.33 -15.76
C GLU A 87 -3.79 26.73 -16.06
N ALA A 88 -3.63 25.43 -15.76
CA ALA A 88 -2.39 24.70 -16.01
C ALA A 88 -2.23 24.20 -17.47
N LYS A 89 -3.17 24.52 -18.37
CA LYS A 89 -3.20 24.05 -19.77
C LYS A 89 -3.12 22.53 -19.91
N ARG A 90 -3.76 21.78 -19.02
CA ARG A 90 -3.86 20.31 -19.04
C ARG A 90 -5.17 19.87 -19.68
N GLU A 91 -5.14 18.77 -20.42
CA GLU A 91 -6.37 18.16 -20.95
C GLU A 91 -7.12 17.40 -19.85
N PHE A 92 -8.42 17.66 -19.71
CA PHE A 92 -9.28 16.97 -18.75
C PHE A 92 -10.28 16.06 -19.46
N ASN A 93 -10.04 14.74 -19.42
CA ASN A 93 -10.86 13.73 -20.10
C ASN A 93 -11.86 12.98 -19.19
N MET A 94 -12.04 13.40 -17.94
CA MET A 94 -12.89 12.67 -17.00
C MET A 94 -14.30 13.26 -16.91
N THR A 95 -15.33 12.40 -17.02
CA THR A 95 -16.73 12.81 -16.82
C THR A 95 -17.22 12.41 -15.43
N ILE A 96 -18.20 13.15 -14.89
CA ILE A 96 -18.83 12.81 -13.60
C ILE A 96 -19.42 11.39 -13.65
N LYS A 97 -20.00 11.00 -14.79
CA LYS A 97 -20.53 9.65 -15.01
C LYS A 97 -19.43 8.60 -14.86
N HIS A 98 -18.30 8.79 -15.53
CA HIS A 98 -17.15 7.88 -15.44
C HIS A 98 -16.67 7.72 -13.99
N LEU A 99 -16.58 8.83 -13.24
CA LEU A 99 -16.16 8.81 -11.84
C LEU A 99 -17.16 8.07 -10.94
N ASN A 100 -18.47 8.27 -11.15
CA ASN A 100 -19.51 7.53 -10.43
C ASN A 100 -19.49 6.03 -10.75
N ASP A 101 -19.20 5.64 -12.00
CA ASP A 101 -19.06 4.24 -12.41
C ASP A 101 -17.86 3.58 -11.73
N LEU A 102 -16.73 4.29 -11.59
CA LEU A 102 -15.56 3.83 -10.85
C LEU A 102 -15.85 3.65 -9.35
N ALA A 103 -16.53 4.61 -8.72
CA ALA A 103 -16.91 4.53 -7.31
C ALA A 103 -17.83 3.32 -7.04
N LYS A 104 -18.76 3.06 -7.97
CA LYS A 104 -19.63 1.88 -7.92
C LYS A 104 -18.85 0.57 -8.05
N LYS A 105 -17.88 0.48 -8.98
CA LYS A 105 -17.00 -0.69 -9.12
C LYS A 105 -16.19 -0.95 -7.84
N GLN A 106 -15.71 0.12 -7.20
CA GLN A 106 -15.01 0.04 -5.92
C GLN A 106 -15.96 -0.21 -4.73
N LYS A 107 -17.27 -0.38 -4.94
CA LYS A 107 -18.28 -0.56 -3.88
C LYS A 107 -18.22 0.51 -2.79
N TYR A 108 -17.79 1.72 -3.14
CA TYR A 108 -17.62 2.84 -2.21
C TYR A 108 -16.70 2.51 -1.00
N LEU A 109 -15.74 1.60 -1.17
CA LEU A 109 -14.85 1.14 -0.09
C LEU A 109 -13.90 2.23 0.42
N CYS A 110 -13.82 3.41 -0.22
CA CYS A 110 -13.07 4.55 0.30
C CYS A 110 -13.56 5.02 1.68
N GLY A 111 -14.87 4.83 1.99
CA GLY A 111 -15.43 5.10 3.31
C GLY A 111 -14.99 4.12 4.41
N LEU A 112 -14.20 3.09 4.10
CA LEU A 112 -13.61 2.18 5.10
C LEU A 112 -12.22 2.64 5.56
N TYR A 113 -11.53 3.48 4.78
CA TYR A 113 -10.13 3.86 5.01
C TYR A 113 -9.91 5.35 5.23
N ILE A 114 -10.88 6.19 4.84
CA ILE A 114 -10.87 7.63 5.07
C ILE A 114 -11.96 7.92 6.09
N LEU A 115 -11.63 8.71 7.12
CA LEU A 115 -12.49 9.10 8.24
C LEU A 115 -13.94 9.36 7.81
N PRO A 116 -14.94 9.05 8.66
CA PRO A 116 -16.37 9.06 8.34
C PRO A 116 -16.97 10.44 8.00
N ALA A 117 -16.15 11.48 7.83
CA ALA A 117 -16.59 12.84 7.61
C ALA A 117 -16.74 13.24 6.13
N ASP A 118 -16.07 12.59 5.17
CA ASP A 118 -15.95 13.15 3.81
C ASP A 118 -16.10 12.11 2.67
N CYS A 119 -17.17 11.31 2.73
CA CYS A 119 -17.82 10.76 1.53
C CYS A 119 -19.23 11.36 1.44
#